data_AF-A0A9P7ECL4-F1
#
_entry.id   AF-A0A9P7ECL4-F1
#
_cell.length_a   1.000
_cell.length_b   1.000
_cell.length_c   1.000
_cell.angle_alpha   90.00
_cell.angle_beta   90.00
_cell.angle_gamma   90.00
#
_symmetry.space_group_name_H-M   'P 1'
#
loop_
_entity.id
_entity.type
_entity.pdbx_description
1 polymer ?
#
loop_
_entity_poly.entity_id
_entity_poly.type
_entity_poly.pdbx_seq_one_letter_code
_entity_poly.pdbx_strand_id
1 'polypeptide(L)'
;MHYAFGASIESQRIRDAPPQTDIVESITSWVNQDDKQQIYLLLGPKGSGKSTIAHTIARQFDAIVRLGSSYCFSRTARDKRNATNLFSTIARDLADYDPQYMKALWATVRGKRALRETINPLVQFDRFILIPASQMTCIGPVLVIIDGLEHSGSESARKDLLTTLAEKGAELPRNFRLLVTCRPEEDICAAFAGKSHVIQRHLKHHADSLFVPPPTSGQNQPSRPRFYPPTPPLSIPEFTRYDSSLGADSPTSDSTPISDLWSRDQRPEPRAKLTSGDDHDLLYGQAQTYATITPSSWKGQSIRLEGQSPHIA
;
A
#
# COMPACT_ATOMS: atom_id res chain seq x y z
N MET A 1 23.71 63.70 -1.84
CA MET A 1 23.32 62.34 -1.45
C MET A 1 21.81 62.29 -1.35
N HIS A 2 21.15 61.77 -2.37
CA HIS A 2 19.69 61.59 -2.43
C HIS A 2 19.39 60.10 -2.24
N TYR A 3 18.54 59.77 -1.27
CA TYR A 3 17.98 58.43 -1.11
C TYR A 3 16.99 58.16 -2.24
N ALA A 4 17.18 57.08 -2.99
CA ALA A 4 16.22 56.59 -3.96
C ALA A 4 15.28 55.58 -3.30
N PHE A 5 14.00 55.93 -3.39
CA PHE A 5 12.80 55.21 -3.02
C PHE A 5 12.52 54.08 -4.03
N GLY A 6 12.10 52.90 -3.54
CA GLY A 6 11.45 51.88 -4.35
C GLY A 6 12.22 50.58 -4.53
N ALA A 7 11.84 49.56 -3.76
CA ALA A 7 11.78 48.19 -4.24
C ALA A 7 10.69 47.47 -3.45
N SER A 8 9.47 47.53 -3.98
CA SER A 8 8.40 46.61 -3.60
C SER A 8 8.91 45.20 -3.88
N ILE A 9 9.22 44.42 -2.83
CA ILE A 9 9.52 43.00 -3.04
C ILE A 9 8.18 42.30 -3.21
N GLU A 10 7.79 42.22 -4.49
CA GLU A 10 6.76 41.34 -4.98
C GLU A 10 7.14 39.91 -4.60
N SER A 11 6.44 39.37 -3.61
CA SER A 11 6.54 37.99 -3.17
C SER A 11 5.91 37.10 -4.23
N GLN A 12 6.61 36.95 -5.36
CA GLN A 12 6.33 35.90 -6.34
C GLN A 12 6.54 34.56 -5.65
N ARG A 13 5.41 33.98 -5.25
CA ARG A 13 5.25 32.62 -4.77
C ARG A 13 5.86 31.67 -5.78
N ILE A 14 7.10 31.23 -5.52
CA ILE A 14 7.65 29.99 -6.06
C ILE A 14 6.72 28.89 -5.53
N ARG A 15 5.80 28.42 -6.37
CA ARG A 15 4.93 27.27 -6.02
C ARG A 15 5.60 26.00 -6.53
N ASP A 16 6.47 25.52 -5.66
CA ASP A 16 6.93 24.15 -5.55
C ASP A 16 5.75 23.16 -5.52
N ALA A 17 6.03 21.87 -5.68
CA ALA A 17 5.03 20.80 -5.71
C ALA A 17 3.89 20.99 -4.67
N PRO A 18 2.62 20.65 -5.01
CA PRO A 18 1.53 20.77 -4.04
C PRO A 18 1.89 19.97 -2.79
N PRO A 19 1.79 20.56 -1.58
CA PRO A 19 2.06 19.84 -0.35
C PRO A 19 1.18 18.59 -0.26
N GLN A 20 1.69 17.57 0.42
CA GLN A 20 1.02 16.27 0.52
C GLN A 20 -0.43 16.38 1.02
N THR A 21 -0.74 17.40 1.82
CA THR A 21 -2.07 17.78 2.29
C THR A 21 -3.03 18.08 1.13
N ASP A 22 -2.61 18.89 0.15
CA ASP A 22 -3.45 19.30 -0.98
C ASP A 22 -3.84 18.08 -1.84
N ILE A 23 -2.97 17.09 -1.92
CA ILE A 23 -3.19 15.86 -2.69
C ILE A 23 -4.14 14.94 -1.95
N VAL A 24 -3.96 14.79 -0.65
CA VAL A 24 -4.89 14.04 0.20
C VAL A 24 -6.29 14.66 0.14
N GLU A 25 -6.40 15.99 0.21
CA GLU A 25 -7.66 16.72 0.07
C GLU A 25 -8.26 16.54 -1.33
N SER A 26 -7.45 16.62 -2.39
CA SER A 26 -7.90 16.38 -3.75
C SER A 26 -8.47 14.98 -3.94
N ILE A 27 -7.79 13.94 -3.44
CA ILE A 27 -8.26 12.55 -3.51
C ILE A 27 -9.54 12.41 -2.68
N THR A 28 -9.56 12.94 -1.47
CA THR A 28 -10.73 12.88 -0.58
C THR A 28 -11.95 13.53 -1.23
N SER A 29 -11.78 14.69 -1.85
CA SER A 29 -12.83 15.37 -2.61
C SER A 29 -13.31 14.50 -3.76
N TRP A 30 -12.39 13.98 -4.57
CA TRP A 30 -12.70 13.10 -5.70
C TRP A 30 -13.50 11.84 -5.31
N VAL A 31 -13.11 11.16 -4.23
CA VAL A 31 -13.84 9.96 -3.78
C VAL A 31 -15.31 10.28 -3.47
N ASN A 32 -15.61 11.50 -3.05
CA ASN A 32 -16.94 11.95 -2.65
C ASN A 32 -17.75 12.64 -3.74
N GLN A 33 -17.18 12.84 -4.94
CA GLN A 33 -17.89 13.46 -6.07
C GLN A 33 -18.80 12.43 -6.76
N ASP A 34 -19.98 12.87 -7.21
CA ASP A 34 -20.88 12.08 -8.07
C ASP A 34 -20.56 12.30 -9.55
N ASP A 35 -19.31 12.01 -9.92
CA ASP A 35 -18.84 12.07 -11.31
C ASP A 35 -18.60 10.68 -11.91
N LYS A 36 -18.25 10.67 -13.20
CA LYS A 36 -17.90 9.47 -13.98
C LYS A 36 -16.39 9.17 -13.95
N GLN A 37 -15.65 9.64 -12.96
CA GLN A 37 -14.21 9.42 -12.86
C GLN A 37 -13.94 8.34 -11.82
N GLN A 38 -14.09 7.07 -12.19
CA GLN A 38 -13.95 5.96 -11.24
C GLN A 38 -12.50 5.66 -10.85
N ILE A 39 -11.50 6.13 -11.61
CA ILE A 39 -10.08 5.85 -11.33
C ILE A 39 -9.32 7.16 -11.07
N TYR A 40 -8.57 7.19 -9.97
CA TYR A 40 -7.56 8.20 -9.69
C TYR A 40 -6.18 7.56 -9.74
N LEU A 41 -5.38 7.96 -10.73
CA LEU A 41 -4.02 7.47 -10.95
C LEU A 41 -3.01 8.47 -10.39
N LEU A 42 -2.39 8.12 -9.26
CA LEU A 42 -1.34 8.90 -8.61
C LEU A 42 0.04 8.44 -9.07
N LEU A 43 0.63 9.22 -9.97
CA LEU A 43 1.91 8.98 -10.61
C LEU A 43 3.03 9.69 -9.84
N GLY A 44 4.22 9.11 -9.82
CA GLY A 44 5.38 9.79 -9.26
C GLY A 44 6.63 8.90 -9.16
N PRO A 45 7.81 9.50 -9.02
CA PRO A 45 9.07 8.77 -8.94
C PRO A 45 9.19 7.95 -7.64
N LYS A 46 10.22 7.10 -7.55
CA LYS A 46 10.53 6.39 -6.30
C LYS A 46 10.77 7.40 -5.18
N GLY A 47 10.22 7.14 -3.99
CA GLY A 47 10.41 8.00 -2.82
C GLY A 47 9.55 9.26 -2.78
N SER A 48 8.66 9.48 -3.76
CA SER A 48 7.75 10.64 -3.77
C SER A 48 6.59 10.58 -2.76
N GLY A 49 6.53 9.55 -1.90
CA GLY A 49 5.50 9.43 -0.87
C GLY A 49 4.14 8.89 -1.35
N LYS A 50 4.03 8.33 -2.56
CA LYS A 50 2.78 7.73 -3.07
C LYS A 50 2.13 6.73 -2.12
N SER A 51 2.88 5.74 -1.65
CA SER A 51 2.38 4.74 -0.68
C SER A 51 2.01 5.37 0.65
N THR A 52 2.70 6.44 1.07
CA THR A 52 2.34 7.20 2.27
C THR A 52 0.98 7.89 2.09
N ILE A 53 0.73 8.49 0.92
CA ILE A 53 -0.58 9.09 0.58
C ILE A 53 -1.65 8.00 0.52
N ALA A 54 -1.40 6.88 -0.16
CA ALA A 54 -2.33 5.76 -0.23
C ALA A 54 -2.70 5.24 1.16
N HIS A 55 -1.72 5.02 2.05
CA HIS A 55 -1.97 4.62 3.43
C HIS A 55 -2.73 5.68 4.24
N THR A 56 -2.45 6.96 4.03
CA THR A 56 -3.17 8.04 4.72
C THR A 56 -4.64 8.04 4.31
N ILE A 57 -4.91 7.95 3.02
CA ILE A 57 -6.27 7.84 2.47
C ILE A 57 -6.95 6.57 2.97
N ALA A 58 -6.25 5.43 2.96
CA ALA A 58 -6.77 4.16 3.48
C ALA A 58 -7.28 4.33 4.92
N ARG A 59 -6.45 4.88 5.80
CA ARG A 59 -6.82 5.12 7.21
C ARG A 59 -8.02 6.06 7.37
N GLN A 60 -8.10 7.11 6.56
CA GLN A 60 -9.23 8.05 6.60
C GLN A 60 -10.55 7.38 6.20
N PHE A 61 -10.53 6.59 5.12
CA PHE A 61 -11.74 5.92 4.62
C PHE A 61 -12.12 4.67 5.42
N ASP A 62 -11.15 4.00 6.04
CA ASP A 62 -11.41 2.90 6.98
C ASP A 62 -12.13 3.40 8.24
N ALA A 63 -11.70 4.55 8.79
CA ALA A 63 -12.30 5.15 9.98
C ALA A 63 -13.80 5.53 9.80
N ILE A 64 -14.25 5.71 8.56
CA ILE A 64 -15.65 5.99 8.21
C ILE A 64 -16.33 4.81 7.49
N VAL A 65 -15.73 3.61 7.55
CA VAL A 65 -16.26 2.36 6.99
C VAL A 65 -16.60 2.47 5.51
N ARG A 66 -15.69 3.06 4.73
CA ARG A 66 -15.79 3.21 3.26
C ARG A 66 -14.58 2.71 2.49
N LEU A 67 -13.60 2.14 3.18
CA LEU A 67 -12.51 1.40 2.56
C LEU A 67 -12.95 -0.05 2.32
N GLY A 68 -13.19 -0.41 1.06
CA GLY A 68 -13.58 -1.76 0.69
C GLY A 68 -12.40 -2.73 0.57
N SER A 69 -11.23 -2.24 0.15
CA SER A 69 -9.99 -3.02 0.10
C SER A 69 -8.77 -2.11 -0.09
N SER A 70 -7.60 -2.55 0.38
CA SER A 70 -6.32 -1.89 0.12
C SER A 70 -5.26 -2.95 -0.18
N TYR A 71 -4.81 -2.99 -1.43
CA TYR A 71 -3.82 -3.94 -1.89
C TYR A 71 -2.51 -3.24 -2.23
N CYS A 72 -1.39 -3.72 -1.68
CA CYS A 72 -0.06 -3.18 -1.96
C CYS A 72 0.79 -4.22 -2.69
N PHE A 73 1.28 -3.87 -3.88
CA PHE A 73 2.30 -4.66 -4.55
C PHE A 73 3.66 -4.43 -3.90
N SER A 74 4.16 -5.45 -3.22
CA SER A 74 5.51 -5.43 -2.66
C SER A 74 6.54 -6.05 -3.60
N ARG A 75 7.78 -5.58 -3.50
CA ARG A 75 8.93 -6.03 -4.31
C ARG A 75 9.48 -7.40 -3.88
N THR A 76 9.06 -7.94 -2.74
CA THR A 76 9.67 -9.18 -2.22
C THR A 76 9.32 -10.38 -3.09
N ALA A 77 10.25 -11.34 -3.22
CA ALA A 77 10.10 -12.48 -4.14
C ALA A 77 8.86 -13.37 -3.86
N ARG A 78 8.29 -13.29 -2.66
CA ARG A 78 7.02 -13.96 -2.30
C ARG A 78 5.81 -13.39 -3.06
N ASP A 79 5.89 -12.12 -3.47
CA ASP A 79 4.78 -11.37 -4.08
C ASP A 79 4.71 -11.45 -5.60
N LYS A 80 5.73 -12.00 -6.28
CA LYS A 80 5.64 -12.25 -7.74
C LYS A 80 4.55 -13.26 -8.09
N ARG A 81 4.16 -14.14 -7.16
CA ARG A 81 2.99 -15.02 -7.27
C ARG A 81 1.66 -14.32 -6.93
N ASN A 82 1.69 -13.07 -6.45
CA ASN A 82 0.52 -12.37 -5.91
C ASN A 82 -0.14 -11.42 -6.91
N ALA A 83 0.49 -11.07 -8.04
CA ALA A 83 -0.20 -10.27 -9.07
C ALA A 83 -1.46 -10.97 -9.60
N THR A 84 -1.45 -12.30 -9.67
CA THR A 84 -2.63 -13.13 -9.98
C THR A 84 -3.70 -13.13 -8.90
N ASN A 85 -3.38 -12.61 -7.70
CA ASN A 85 -4.27 -12.60 -6.54
C ASN A 85 -4.88 -11.21 -6.27
N LEU A 86 -4.58 -10.18 -7.07
CA LEU A 86 -5.08 -8.83 -6.85
C LEU A 86 -6.62 -8.81 -6.72
N PHE A 87 -7.34 -9.26 -7.75
CA PHE A 87 -8.80 -9.18 -7.76
C PHE A 87 -9.46 -10.22 -6.85
N SER A 88 -8.84 -11.38 -6.64
CA SER A 88 -9.36 -12.34 -5.66
C SER A 88 -9.21 -11.84 -4.22
N THR A 89 -8.13 -11.11 -3.91
CA THR A 89 -7.95 -10.45 -2.60
C THR A 89 -8.97 -9.33 -2.42
N ILE A 90 -9.08 -8.42 -3.39
CA ILE A 90 -10.08 -7.34 -3.35
C ILE A 90 -11.50 -7.91 -3.21
N ALA A 91 -11.84 -8.96 -3.96
CA ALA A 91 -13.17 -9.57 -3.87
C ALA A 91 -13.45 -10.23 -2.52
N ARG A 92 -12.42 -10.80 -1.88
CA ARG A 92 -12.53 -11.33 -0.52
C ARG A 92 -12.81 -10.20 0.47
N ASP A 93 -12.02 -9.14 0.44
CA ASP A 93 -12.17 -8.00 1.35
C ASP A 93 -13.56 -7.35 1.18
N LEU A 94 -14.03 -7.21 -0.06
CA LEU A 94 -15.36 -6.67 -0.35
C LEU A 94 -16.50 -7.59 0.10
N ALA A 95 -16.30 -8.91 0.09
CA ALA A 95 -17.26 -9.85 0.64
C ALA A 95 -17.33 -9.78 2.18
N ASP A 96 -16.22 -9.48 2.84
CA ASP A 96 -16.21 -9.22 4.29
C ASP A 96 -16.83 -7.84 4.61
N TYR A 97 -16.69 -6.87 3.70
CA TYR A 97 -17.24 -5.51 3.81
C TYR A 97 -18.76 -5.43 3.62
N ASP A 98 -19.33 -6.12 2.61
CA ASP A 98 -20.75 -6.01 2.26
C ASP A 98 -21.45 -7.37 2.05
N PRO A 99 -22.54 -7.68 2.78
CA PRO A 99 -23.24 -8.95 2.65
C PRO A 99 -23.93 -9.18 1.30
N GLN A 100 -24.33 -8.13 0.56
CA GLN A 100 -24.95 -8.28 -0.76
C GLN A 100 -23.89 -8.64 -1.80
N TYR A 101 -22.73 -7.97 -1.73
CA TYR A 101 -21.55 -8.32 -2.51
C TYR A 101 -21.15 -9.78 -2.25
N MET A 102 -21.05 -10.19 -0.99
CA MET A 102 -20.72 -11.57 -0.60
C MET A 102 -21.66 -12.60 -1.22
N LYS A 103 -22.98 -12.37 -1.15
CA LYS A 103 -23.99 -13.24 -1.76
C LYS A 103 -23.86 -13.29 -3.28
N ALA A 104 -23.62 -12.15 -3.92
CA ALA A 104 -23.46 -12.05 -5.37
C ALA A 104 -22.18 -12.73 -5.86
N LEU A 105 -21.07 -12.55 -5.15
CA LEU A 105 -19.80 -13.24 -5.42
C LEU A 105 -19.98 -14.75 -5.26
N TRP A 106 -20.59 -15.20 -4.16
CA TRP A 106 -20.89 -16.62 -3.93
C TRP A 106 -21.75 -17.20 -5.06
N ALA A 107 -22.82 -16.52 -5.45
CA ALA A 107 -23.66 -16.96 -6.58
C ALA A 107 -22.87 -17.06 -7.89
N THR A 108 -21.90 -16.18 -8.09
CA THR A 108 -21.05 -16.19 -9.28
C THR A 108 -20.09 -17.38 -9.30
N VAL A 109 -19.48 -17.73 -8.15
CA VAL A 109 -18.38 -18.72 -8.09
C VAL A 109 -18.77 -20.11 -7.57
N ARG A 110 -19.94 -20.27 -6.93
CA ARG A 110 -20.40 -21.56 -6.38
C ARG A 110 -20.45 -22.63 -7.47
N GLY A 111 -19.86 -23.80 -7.20
CA GLY A 111 -19.79 -24.92 -8.14
C GLY A 111 -18.86 -24.73 -9.35
N LYS A 112 -18.20 -23.57 -9.52
CA LYS A 112 -17.38 -23.27 -10.71
C LYS A 112 -15.89 -23.28 -10.38
N ARG A 113 -15.29 -24.47 -10.23
CA ARG A 113 -13.86 -24.62 -9.86
C ARG A 113 -12.91 -23.88 -10.80
N ALA A 114 -13.06 -24.08 -12.11
CA ALA A 114 -12.20 -23.44 -13.12
C ALA A 114 -12.25 -21.90 -13.04
N LEU A 115 -13.40 -21.33 -12.69
CA LEU A 115 -13.52 -19.88 -12.48
C LEU A 115 -12.76 -19.45 -11.23
N ARG A 116 -12.87 -20.18 -10.11
CA ARG A 116 -12.15 -19.86 -8.86
C ARG A 116 -10.63 -19.96 -8.97
N GLU A 117 -10.13 -20.80 -9.87
CA GLU A 117 -8.69 -21.00 -10.10
C GLU A 117 -8.15 -20.17 -11.29
N THR A 118 -8.99 -19.36 -11.94
CA THR A 118 -8.56 -18.56 -13.09
C THR A 118 -7.54 -17.51 -12.68
N ILE A 119 -6.52 -17.32 -13.52
CA ILE A 119 -5.50 -16.25 -13.38
C ILE A 119 -5.73 -15.10 -14.36
N ASN A 120 -6.75 -15.20 -15.22
CA ASN A 120 -7.02 -14.20 -16.25
C ASN A 120 -7.62 -12.93 -15.59
N PRO A 121 -6.91 -11.78 -15.63
CA PRO A 121 -7.34 -10.58 -14.91
C PRO A 121 -8.68 -10.04 -15.42
N LEU A 122 -8.97 -10.14 -16.71
CA LEU A 122 -10.24 -9.70 -17.29
C LEU A 122 -11.40 -10.52 -16.74
N VAL A 123 -11.26 -11.84 -16.70
CA VAL A 123 -12.28 -12.75 -16.15
C VAL A 123 -12.45 -12.50 -14.66
N GLN A 124 -11.35 -12.35 -13.91
CA GLN A 124 -11.43 -12.06 -12.47
C GLN A 124 -12.11 -10.70 -12.22
N PHE A 125 -11.77 -9.65 -12.97
CA PHE A 125 -12.38 -8.33 -12.78
C PHE A 125 -13.88 -8.36 -13.07
N ASP A 126 -14.29 -8.97 -14.19
CA ASP A 126 -15.70 -9.11 -14.56
C ASP A 126 -16.49 -9.92 -13.51
N ARG A 127 -15.99 -11.11 -13.18
CA ARG A 127 -16.72 -12.08 -12.35
C ARG A 127 -16.60 -11.84 -10.86
N PHE A 128 -15.47 -11.31 -10.41
CA PHE A 128 -15.24 -11.11 -8.98
C PHE A 128 -15.53 -9.68 -8.57
N ILE A 129 -15.27 -8.68 -9.41
CA ILE A 129 -15.41 -7.26 -9.04
C ILE A 129 -16.70 -6.66 -9.60
N LEU A 130 -16.85 -6.59 -10.93
CA LEU A 130 -17.95 -5.84 -11.58
C LEU A 130 -19.32 -6.41 -11.25
N ILE A 131 -19.52 -7.71 -11.50
CA ILE A 131 -20.83 -8.35 -11.30
C ILE A 131 -21.25 -8.22 -9.82
N PRO A 132 -20.43 -8.59 -8.81
CA PRO A 132 -20.85 -8.45 -7.42
C PRO A 132 -20.99 -6.99 -6.96
N ALA A 133 -20.11 -6.09 -7.40
CA ALA A 133 -20.21 -4.66 -7.05
C ALA A 133 -21.51 -4.01 -7.56
N SER A 134 -22.02 -4.45 -8.72
CA SER A 134 -23.29 -3.96 -9.26
C SER A 134 -24.50 -4.27 -8.38
N GLN A 135 -24.38 -5.23 -7.45
CA GLN A 135 -25.44 -5.64 -6.54
C GLN A 135 -25.39 -4.89 -5.21
N MET A 136 -24.36 -4.08 -4.96
CA MET A 136 -24.23 -3.33 -3.72
C MET A 136 -25.20 -2.15 -3.68
N THR A 137 -25.83 -1.94 -2.54
CA THR A 137 -26.72 -0.80 -2.25
C THR A 137 -26.16 0.10 -1.14
N CYS A 138 -24.83 0.22 -1.08
CA CYS A 138 -24.13 0.91 0.01
C CYS A 138 -24.41 2.42 0.05
N ILE A 139 -24.42 2.97 1.27
CA ILE A 139 -24.56 4.40 1.50
C ILE A 139 -23.20 5.06 1.24
N GLY A 140 -23.08 5.70 0.09
CA GLY A 140 -21.91 6.46 -0.32
C GLY A 140 -20.83 5.66 -1.08
N PRO A 141 -19.80 6.35 -1.59
CA PRO A 141 -18.75 5.72 -2.39
C PRO A 141 -17.83 4.78 -1.59
N VAL A 142 -17.62 3.57 -2.11
CA VAL A 142 -16.64 2.57 -1.64
C VAL A 142 -15.31 2.78 -2.35
N LEU A 143 -14.25 2.89 -1.57
CA LEU A 143 -12.88 3.07 -2.06
C LEU A 143 -12.12 1.74 -2.06
N VAL A 144 -11.47 1.43 -3.17
CA VAL A 144 -10.45 0.39 -3.27
C VAL A 144 -9.13 1.03 -3.66
N ILE A 145 -8.05 0.62 -2.99
CA ILE A 145 -6.71 1.15 -3.20
C ILE A 145 -5.81 0.06 -3.78
N ILE A 146 -5.07 0.40 -4.84
CA ILE A 146 -4.04 -0.44 -5.47
C ILE A 146 -2.73 0.34 -5.44
N ASP A 147 -1.85 -0.01 -4.49
CA ASP A 147 -0.58 0.67 -4.29
C ASP A 147 0.57 -0.05 -5.01
N GLY A 148 1.36 0.70 -5.78
CA GLY A 148 2.59 0.21 -6.43
C GLY A 148 2.36 -0.63 -7.68
N LEU A 149 1.43 -0.25 -8.56
CA LEU A 149 1.07 -1.04 -9.76
C LEU A 149 2.28 -1.41 -10.64
N GLU A 150 3.38 -0.65 -10.61
CA GLU A 150 4.61 -1.00 -11.35
C GLU A 150 5.23 -2.34 -10.90
N HIS A 151 4.86 -2.85 -9.73
CA HIS A 151 5.36 -4.11 -9.18
C HIS A 151 4.47 -5.32 -9.53
N SER A 152 3.50 -5.15 -10.43
CA SER A 152 2.59 -6.20 -10.90
C SER A 152 3.19 -7.20 -11.90
N GLY A 153 4.51 -7.20 -12.10
CA GLY A 153 5.23 -8.11 -13.01
C GLY A 153 6.07 -7.36 -14.04
N SER A 154 6.61 -8.09 -15.03
CA SER A 154 7.18 -7.46 -16.23
C SER A 154 6.09 -6.77 -17.04
N GLU A 155 6.48 -5.81 -17.89
CA GLU A 155 5.56 -5.12 -18.81
C GLU A 155 4.65 -6.09 -19.58
N SER A 156 5.25 -7.17 -20.13
CA SER A 156 4.51 -8.23 -20.83
C SER A 156 3.53 -8.98 -19.93
N ALA A 157 3.90 -9.28 -18.69
CA ALA A 157 3.07 -10.04 -17.76
C ALA A 157 1.91 -9.21 -17.18
N ARG A 158 2.11 -7.90 -17.01
CA ARG A 158 1.08 -6.99 -16.47
C ARG A 158 0.18 -6.39 -17.54
N LYS A 159 0.50 -6.56 -18.83
CA LYS A 159 -0.28 -5.99 -19.95
C LYS A 159 -1.78 -6.24 -19.82
N ASP A 160 -2.18 -7.50 -19.60
CA ASP A 160 -3.60 -7.85 -19.48
C ASP A 160 -4.25 -7.22 -18.24
N LEU A 161 -3.50 -7.07 -17.15
CA LEU A 161 -3.98 -6.38 -15.95
C LEU A 161 -4.19 -4.89 -16.22
N LEU A 162 -3.23 -4.22 -16.87
CA LEU A 162 -3.32 -2.80 -17.21
C LEU A 162 -4.51 -2.54 -18.15
N THR A 163 -4.65 -3.35 -19.21
CA THR A 163 -5.79 -3.27 -20.13
C THR A 163 -7.10 -3.48 -19.38
N THR A 164 -7.18 -4.48 -18.51
CA THR A 164 -8.38 -4.75 -17.70
C THR A 164 -8.75 -3.55 -16.85
N LEU A 165 -7.82 -3.00 -16.07
CA LEU A 165 -8.09 -1.84 -15.21
C LEU A 165 -8.50 -0.61 -16.04
N ALA A 166 -7.79 -0.32 -17.13
CA ALA A 166 -8.02 0.86 -17.94
C ALA A 166 -9.34 0.82 -18.73
N GLU A 167 -9.75 -0.35 -19.19
CA GLU A 167 -10.97 -0.51 -20.00
C GLU A 167 -12.18 -0.80 -19.12
N LYS A 168 -12.10 -1.80 -18.25
CA LYS A 168 -13.21 -2.25 -17.40
C LYS A 168 -13.47 -1.34 -16.22
N GLY A 169 -12.51 -0.51 -15.82
CA GLY A 169 -12.70 0.49 -14.77
C GLY A 169 -13.84 1.47 -15.05
N ALA A 170 -14.15 1.75 -16.32
CA ALA A 170 -15.27 2.63 -16.70
C ALA A 170 -16.64 2.01 -16.39
N GLU A 171 -16.71 0.68 -16.32
CA GLU A 171 -17.93 -0.10 -16.08
C GLU A 171 -18.25 -0.24 -14.58
N LEU A 172 -17.34 0.22 -13.70
CA LEU A 172 -17.58 0.18 -12.27
C LEU A 172 -18.82 1.00 -11.89
N PRO A 173 -19.62 0.51 -10.92
CA PRO A 173 -20.73 1.28 -10.35
C PRO A 173 -20.29 2.68 -9.92
N ARG A 174 -21.19 3.67 -10.00
CA ARG A 174 -20.86 5.07 -9.69
C ARG A 174 -20.38 5.28 -8.26
N ASN A 175 -20.85 4.45 -7.33
CA ASN A 175 -20.44 4.41 -5.94
C ASN A 175 -19.13 3.64 -5.73
N PHE A 176 -18.39 3.26 -6.77
CA PHE A 176 -17.09 2.60 -6.65
C PHE A 176 -15.97 3.51 -7.12
N ARG A 177 -14.87 3.54 -6.37
CA ARG A 177 -13.70 4.39 -6.62
C ARG A 177 -12.43 3.57 -6.50
N LEU A 178 -11.53 3.67 -7.48
CA LEU A 178 -10.21 3.04 -7.49
C LEU A 178 -9.11 4.11 -7.37
N LEU A 179 -8.40 4.13 -6.25
CA LEU A 179 -7.14 4.88 -6.14
C LEU A 179 -5.99 3.94 -6.53
N VAL A 180 -5.25 4.29 -7.56
CA VAL A 180 -4.12 3.53 -8.05
C VAL A 180 -2.85 4.37 -7.92
N THR A 181 -1.82 3.83 -7.29
CA THR A 181 -0.50 4.49 -7.27
C THR A 181 0.48 3.74 -8.14
N CYS A 182 1.35 4.48 -8.83
CA CYS A 182 2.39 3.88 -9.64
C CYS A 182 3.51 4.85 -10.02
N ARG A 183 4.60 4.31 -10.55
CA ARG A 183 5.56 5.10 -11.33
C ARG A 183 5.00 5.41 -12.71
N PRO A 184 5.44 6.52 -13.32
CA PRO A 184 5.10 6.84 -14.71
C PRO A 184 5.94 6.00 -15.69
N GLU A 185 5.78 4.67 -15.63
CA GLU A 185 6.36 3.75 -16.62
C GLU A 185 5.55 3.83 -17.93
N GLU A 186 6.22 3.66 -19.08
CA GLU A 186 5.65 3.96 -20.40
C GLU A 186 4.36 3.17 -20.70
N ASP A 187 4.37 1.87 -20.46
CA ASP A 187 3.23 0.98 -20.67
C ASP A 187 2.04 1.32 -19.75
N ILE A 188 2.30 1.72 -18.51
CA ILE A 188 1.27 2.17 -17.56
C ILE A 188 0.65 3.48 -18.06
N CYS A 189 1.48 4.48 -18.37
CA CYS A 189 1.01 5.77 -18.88
C CYS A 189 0.19 5.59 -20.17
N ALA A 190 0.67 4.73 -21.09
CA ALA A 190 -0.01 4.43 -22.34
C ALA A 190 -1.37 3.75 -22.12
N ALA A 191 -1.47 2.79 -21.21
CA ALA A 191 -2.72 2.07 -20.93
C ALA A 191 -3.85 3.00 -20.44
N PHE A 192 -3.52 3.98 -19.61
CA PHE A 192 -4.48 4.92 -19.02
C PHE A 192 -4.63 6.24 -19.78
N ALA A 193 -3.87 6.46 -20.87
CA ALA A 193 -3.92 7.69 -21.65
C ALA A 193 -5.29 7.88 -22.32
N GLY A 194 -5.82 9.12 -22.27
CA GLY A 194 -7.06 9.50 -22.96
C GLY A 194 -8.35 8.88 -22.40
N LYS A 195 -8.28 8.14 -21.29
CA LYS A 195 -9.46 7.52 -20.65
C LYS A 195 -10.22 8.59 -19.84
N SER A 196 -11.46 8.90 -20.22
CA SER A 196 -12.25 9.98 -19.60
C SER A 196 -12.68 9.69 -18.15
N HIS A 197 -12.71 8.41 -17.75
CA HIS A 197 -12.99 7.96 -16.38
C HIS A 197 -11.75 7.90 -15.48
N VAL A 198 -10.58 8.37 -15.98
CA VAL A 198 -9.31 8.33 -15.25
C VAL A 198 -8.80 9.75 -15.02
N ILE A 199 -8.57 10.11 -13.75
CA ILE A 199 -7.83 11.31 -13.37
C ILE A 199 -6.36 10.91 -13.20
N GLN A 200 -5.44 11.64 -13.83
CA GLN A 200 -4.01 11.45 -13.60
C GLN A 200 -3.43 12.62 -12.82
N ARG A 201 -2.69 12.34 -11.74
CA ARG A 201 -1.98 13.35 -10.95
C ARG A 201 -0.55 12.93 -10.69
N HIS A 202 0.37 13.87 -10.92
CA HIS A 202 1.80 13.63 -10.83
C HIS A 202 2.38 14.28 -9.57
N LEU A 203 3.02 13.46 -8.74
CA LEU A 203 3.92 13.90 -7.67
C LEU A 203 5.26 14.27 -8.28
N LYS A 204 5.73 15.48 -7.97
CA LYS A 204 7.08 15.90 -8.33
C LYS A 204 8.11 15.27 -7.37
N HIS A 205 9.38 15.27 -7.76
CA HIS A 205 10.47 14.93 -6.85
C HIS A 205 10.49 15.92 -5.67
N HIS A 206 10.62 15.40 -4.45
CA HIS A 206 10.84 16.22 -3.24
C HIS A 206 12.26 16.81 -3.18
N ALA A 207 13.12 16.52 -4.17
CA ALA A 207 14.56 16.80 -4.16
C ALA A 207 14.99 18.03 -4.99
N ASP A 208 14.10 18.66 -5.78
CA ASP A 208 14.47 19.80 -6.62
C ASP A 208 14.41 21.16 -5.91
N SER A 209 14.00 21.21 -4.64
CA SER A 209 13.91 22.46 -3.86
C SER A 209 15.23 22.90 -3.21
N LEU A 210 16.37 22.25 -3.50
CA LEU A 210 17.67 22.61 -2.91
C LEU A 210 18.76 22.98 -3.93
N PHE A 211 18.49 22.95 -5.23
CA PHE A 211 19.48 23.46 -6.19
C PHE A 211 19.29 24.96 -6.41
N VAL A 212 19.83 25.74 -5.48
CA VAL A 212 20.18 27.13 -5.76
C VAL A 212 21.47 27.10 -6.57
N PRO A 213 21.47 27.43 -7.87
CA PRO A 213 22.73 27.58 -8.60
C PRO A 213 23.56 28.65 -7.88
N PRO A 214 24.86 28.40 -7.63
CA PRO A 214 25.69 29.40 -6.98
C PRO A 214 25.68 30.68 -7.82
N PRO A 215 25.61 31.88 -7.21
CA PRO A 215 25.66 33.11 -7.95
C PRO A 215 26.96 33.14 -8.75
N THR A 216 26.83 33.41 -10.05
CA THR A 216 27.98 33.54 -10.96
C THR A 216 28.75 34.81 -10.58
N SER A 217 29.62 34.71 -9.59
CA SER A 217 30.57 35.77 -9.27
C SER A 217 31.70 35.72 -10.29
N GLY A 218 31.59 36.58 -11.31
CA GLY A 218 32.75 37.02 -12.05
C GLY A 218 33.69 37.78 -11.11
N GLN A 219 34.95 37.34 -11.03
CA GLN A 219 36.17 38.15 -11.09
C GLN A 219 37.38 37.36 -10.54
N ASN A 220 38.46 37.37 -11.33
CA ASN A 220 39.87 37.35 -10.94
C ASN A 220 40.29 36.54 -9.69
N GLN A 221 40.90 35.38 -9.91
CA GLN A 221 41.78 34.73 -8.93
C GLN A 221 43.19 35.37 -8.96
N PRO A 222 43.77 35.76 -7.80
CA PRO A 222 45.22 35.80 -7.63
C PRO A 222 45.74 34.41 -7.24
N SER A 223 46.92 34.08 -7.76
CA SER A 223 47.63 32.80 -7.63
C SER A 223 47.89 32.37 -6.18
N ARG A 224 47.65 31.08 -5.86
CA ARG A 224 48.07 30.43 -4.60
C ARG A 224 49.59 30.18 -4.54
N PRO A 225 50.24 30.26 -3.36
CA PRO A 225 51.64 29.85 -3.19
C PRO A 225 51.77 28.32 -3.11
N ARG A 226 52.90 27.79 -3.63
CA ARG A 226 53.27 26.37 -3.61
C ARG A 226 53.65 25.93 -2.19
N PHE A 227 53.03 24.85 -1.71
CA PHE A 227 53.51 24.07 -0.58
C PHE A 227 54.40 22.94 -1.09
N TYR A 228 55.63 22.83 -0.58
CA TYR A 228 56.50 21.67 -0.79
C TYR A 228 56.21 20.61 0.30
N PRO A 229 56.26 19.31 -0.02
CA PRO A 229 56.08 18.24 0.97
C PRO A 229 57.34 18.05 1.84
N PRO A 230 57.19 17.61 3.11
CA PRO A 230 58.32 17.32 3.98
C PRO A 230 59.00 15.99 3.61
N THR A 231 60.33 15.96 3.73
CA THR A 231 61.21 14.81 3.52
C THR A 231 61.07 13.76 4.64
N PRO A 232 61.19 12.45 4.34
CA PRO A 232 61.18 11.39 5.35
C PRO A 232 62.54 11.29 6.07
N PRO A 233 62.56 10.99 7.39
CA PRO A 233 63.81 10.78 8.12
C PRO A 233 64.40 9.37 7.90
N LEU A 234 65.72 9.32 7.98
CA LEU A 234 66.63 8.19 7.74
C LEU A 234 66.65 7.17 8.88
N SER A 235 66.80 5.89 8.51
CA SER A 235 66.92 4.72 9.39
C SER A 235 68.31 4.59 10.04
N ILE A 236 68.38 4.26 11.34
CA ILE A 236 69.57 3.69 12.01
C ILE A 236 69.12 2.76 13.18
N PRO A 237 69.97 1.87 13.76
CA PRO A 237 69.84 0.43 13.58
C PRO A 237 69.66 -0.39 14.89
N GLU A 238 69.41 -1.68 14.65
CA GLU A 238 69.44 -2.87 15.52
C GLU A 238 70.25 -2.80 16.84
N PHE A 239 69.63 -3.28 17.92
CA PHE A 239 70.33 -3.76 19.12
C PHE A 239 69.86 -5.17 19.48
N THR A 240 70.82 -6.01 19.80
CA THR A 240 70.78 -7.47 19.90
C THR A 240 70.14 -8.04 21.18
N ARG A 241 69.41 -9.15 20.97
CA ARG A 241 69.24 -10.39 21.78
C ARG A 241 69.19 -10.32 23.32
N TYR A 242 68.17 -10.97 23.89
CA TYR A 242 68.39 -12.08 24.83
C TYR A 242 67.23 -13.10 24.80
N ASP A 243 67.62 -14.36 24.84
CA ASP A 243 66.83 -15.60 24.80
C ASP A 243 66.50 -16.06 26.23
N SER A 244 65.34 -16.71 26.43
CA SER A 244 65.11 -17.76 27.44
C SER A 244 63.76 -18.44 27.24
N SER A 245 63.82 -19.68 26.76
CA SER A 245 62.80 -20.73 26.73
C SER A 245 62.07 -20.99 28.06
N LEU A 246 60.80 -21.41 28.00
CA LEU A 246 60.31 -22.71 28.51
C LEU A 246 58.80 -22.86 28.24
N GLY A 247 58.40 -24.04 27.75
CA GLY A 247 57.06 -24.33 27.25
C GLY A 247 56.06 -24.85 28.29
N ALA A 248 54.82 -25.06 27.84
CA ALA A 248 54.01 -26.27 28.03
C ALA A 248 52.54 -26.01 27.67
N ASP A 249 51.97 -26.99 26.97
CA ASP A 249 50.58 -27.47 27.00
C ASP A 249 49.42 -26.65 26.40
N SER A 250 48.74 -27.33 25.48
CA SER A 250 47.40 -27.04 24.91
C SER A 250 46.29 -27.58 25.87
N PRO A 251 44.97 -27.61 25.55
CA PRO A 251 44.21 -27.01 24.44
C PRO A 251 42.85 -26.37 24.86
N THR A 252 42.07 -25.93 23.85
CA THR A 252 40.59 -25.91 23.74
C THR A 252 39.75 -24.63 23.94
N SER A 253 38.88 -24.44 22.94
CA SER A 253 37.51 -23.88 22.93
C SER A 253 37.30 -22.37 22.76
N ASP A 254 37.22 -21.99 21.49
CA ASP A 254 36.08 -21.34 20.82
C ASP A 254 35.06 -20.56 21.68
N SER A 255 35.19 -19.23 21.55
CA SER A 255 34.16 -18.24 21.22
C SER A 255 32.68 -18.68 21.23
N THR A 256 31.93 -18.16 22.21
CA THR A 256 30.53 -17.74 22.06
C THR A 256 30.39 -16.62 21.02
N PRO A 257 29.27 -16.57 20.27
CA PRO A 257 28.35 -15.47 20.50
C PRO A 257 26.89 -15.90 20.70
N ILE A 258 26.28 -15.20 21.66
CA ILE A 258 24.87 -15.20 22.04
C ILE A 258 24.06 -14.44 20.98
N SER A 259 23.11 -15.12 20.34
CA SER A 259 22.03 -14.46 19.61
C SER A 259 20.74 -15.27 19.76
N ASP A 260 20.04 -15.07 20.87
CA ASP A 260 18.64 -15.49 21.03
C ASP A 260 18.02 -14.65 22.14
N LEU A 261 17.45 -13.48 21.80
CA LEU A 261 16.76 -12.64 22.79
C LEU A 261 15.78 -11.61 22.20
N TRP A 262 14.94 -11.97 21.22
CA TRP A 262 13.69 -11.23 20.95
C TRP A 262 12.57 -12.20 20.52
N SER A 263 12.09 -13.00 21.46
CA SER A 263 10.78 -13.65 21.39
C SER A 263 10.15 -13.59 22.77
N ARG A 264 9.35 -12.55 23.00
CA ARG A 264 8.48 -12.45 24.16
C ARG A 264 7.29 -11.57 23.81
N ASP A 265 6.32 -12.20 23.15
CA ASP A 265 4.92 -11.79 23.23
C ASP A 265 4.45 -12.01 24.67
N GLN A 266 4.12 -10.92 25.37
CA GLN A 266 3.31 -10.96 26.57
C GLN A 266 1.90 -10.51 26.21
N ARG A 267 0.98 -11.48 26.05
CA ARG A 267 -0.46 -11.25 26.21
C ARG A 267 -0.86 -11.63 27.65
N PRO A 268 -1.67 -10.82 28.35
CA PRO A 268 -2.26 -11.23 29.62
C PRO A 268 -3.54 -12.07 29.38
N GLU A 269 -3.69 -13.13 30.17
CA GLU A 269 -4.91 -13.94 30.23
C GLU A 269 -6.04 -13.23 31.00
N PRO A 270 -7.33 -13.48 30.65
CA PRO A 270 -8.45 -13.02 31.46
C PRO A 270 -8.84 -14.05 32.52
N ARG A 271 -8.90 -13.58 33.77
CA ARG A 271 -9.33 -14.32 34.96
C ARG A 271 -10.85 -14.25 35.11
N ALA A 272 -11.51 -15.39 35.26
CA ALA A 272 -12.93 -15.51 35.54
C ALA A 272 -13.30 -15.02 36.96
N LYS A 273 -14.46 -14.38 37.11
CA LYS A 273 -15.29 -14.39 38.32
C LYS A 273 -16.78 -14.35 37.96
N LEU A 274 -17.50 -15.39 38.37
CA LEU A 274 -18.95 -15.38 38.55
C LEU A 274 -19.28 -14.60 39.84
N THR A 275 -20.29 -13.72 39.79
CA THR A 275 -21.26 -13.52 40.88
C THR A 275 -22.59 -13.05 40.32
N SER A 276 -23.64 -13.70 40.80
CA SER A 276 -25.08 -13.46 40.62
C SER A 276 -25.58 -12.17 41.28
N GLY A 277 -26.70 -11.62 40.79
CA GLY A 277 -27.52 -10.65 41.51
C GLY A 277 -28.50 -9.91 40.60
N ASP A 278 -29.78 -10.22 40.76
CA ASP A 278 -30.95 -9.61 40.10
C ASP A 278 -31.17 -8.14 40.51
N ASP A 279 -31.65 -7.30 39.58
CA ASP A 279 -32.97 -6.62 39.63
C ASP A 279 -33.05 -5.36 38.74
N HIS A 280 -34.11 -5.37 37.91
CA HIS A 280 -35.03 -4.31 37.47
C HIS A 280 -34.57 -2.97 36.83
N ASP A 281 -35.18 -2.75 35.66
CA ASP A 281 -35.78 -1.52 35.11
C ASP A 281 -35.07 -0.67 34.03
N LEU A 282 -35.80 -0.59 32.90
CA LEU A 282 -35.98 0.51 31.93
C LEU A 282 -35.12 0.61 30.65
N LEU A 283 -35.88 0.66 29.55
CA LEU A 283 -35.76 1.49 28.33
C LEU A 283 -34.93 1.00 27.13
N TYR A 284 -35.70 0.80 26.05
CA TYR A 284 -35.38 0.76 24.61
C TYR A 284 -33.98 1.23 24.19
N GLY A 285 -33.20 0.27 23.67
CA GLY A 285 -32.02 0.51 22.83
C GLY A 285 -31.58 -0.78 22.17
N GLN A 286 -31.94 -0.99 20.89
CA GLN A 286 -31.44 -2.13 20.12
C GLN A 286 -29.96 -1.92 19.80
N ALA A 287 -29.09 -2.47 20.64
CA ALA A 287 -27.69 -2.73 20.32
C ALA A 287 -27.60 -4.07 19.60
N GLN A 288 -27.16 -4.09 18.34
CA GLN A 288 -26.79 -5.32 17.65
C GLN A 288 -25.42 -5.78 18.15
N THR A 289 -25.44 -6.86 18.93
CA THR A 289 -24.25 -7.54 19.43
C THR A 289 -23.54 -8.26 18.28
N TYR A 290 -22.32 -7.83 17.94
CA TYR A 290 -21.46 -8.53 17.00
C TYR A 290 -20.93 -9.82 17.64
N ALA A 291 -21.38 -10.97 17.12
CA ALA A 291 -20.78 -12.26 17.43
C ALA A 291 -19.44 -12.38 16.69
N THR A 292 -18.34 -12.45 17.44
CA THR A 292 -17.01 -12.75 16.92
C THR A 292 -16.96 -14.22 16.46
N ILE A 293 -17.08 -14.47 15.15
CA ILE A 293 -16.88 -15.80 14.59
C ILE A 293 -15.36 -16.01 14.41
N THR A 294 -14.78 -16.86 15.26
CA THR A 294 -13.37 -17.28 15.12
C THR A 294 -13.20 -18.28 13.97
N PRO A 295 -12.06 -18.27 13.25
CA PRO A 295 -11.87 -19.05 12.04
C PRO A 295 -11.48 -20.51 12.35
N SER A 296 -12.46 -21.35 12.65
CA SER A 296 -12.26 -22.81 12.73
C SER A 296 -13.57 -23.61 12.64
N SER A 297 -14.39 -23.42 11.59
CA SER A 297 -15.49 -24.34 11.29
C SER A 297 -15.76 -24.54 9.80
N TRP A 298 -14.73 -24.95 9.03
CA TRP A 298 -14.94 -25.57 7.72
C TRP A 298 -14.45 -27.02 7.76
N LYS A 299 -15.08 -27.85 8.59
CA LYS A 299 -15.04 -29.30 8.48
C LYS A 299 -16.41 -29.89 8.78
N GLY A 300 -17.05 -30.38 7.72
CA GLY A 300 -17.97 -31.52 7.73
C GLY A 300 -19.26 -31.39 8.53
N GLN A 301 -20.34 -31.01 7.86
CA GLN A 301 -21.66 -31.57 8.18
C GLN A 301 -22.36 -31.98 6.88
N SER A 302 -22.53 -33.29 6.74
CA SER A 302 -23.42 -33.93 5.78
C SER A 302 -24.84 -33.78 6.32
N ILE A 303 -25.70 -33.03 5.61
CA ILE A 303 -27.12 -32.95 5.97
C ILE A 303 -27.86 -33.99 5.14
N ARG A 304 -28.37 -35.00 5.85
CA ARG A 304 -29.27 -36.05 5.39
C ARG A 304 -30.60 -35.40 5.00
N LEU A 305 -31.01 -35.52 3.74
CA LEU A 305 -32.33 -35.10 3.29
C LEU A 305 -33.35 -36.18 3.70
N GLU A 306 -34.23 -35.86 4.66
CA GLU A 306 -35.48 -36.59 4.82
C GLU A 306 -36.43 -36.23 3.67
N GLY A 307 -37.03 -37.26 3.08
CA GLY A 307 -37.89 -37.15 1.92
C GLY A 307 -39.28 -36.63 2.25
N GLN A 308 -39.85 -35.89 1.31
CA GLN A 308 -41.28 -35.78 1.13
C GLN A 308 -41.61 -36.08 -0.32
N SER A 309 -42.37 -37.16 -0.52
CA SER A 309 -43.11 -37.43 -1.76
C SER A 309 -44.36 -36.55 -1.79
N PRO A 310 -44.81 -36.08 -2.96
CA PRO A 310 -46.20 -35.69 -3.14
C PRO A 310 -46.99 -36.83 -3.81
N HIS A 311 -48.08 -37.21 -3.15
CA HIS A 311 -49.18 -37.99 -3.72
C HIS A 311 -49.94 -37.14 -4.75
N ILE A 312 -50.12 -37.76 -5.92
CA ILE A 312 -51.24 -37.74 -6.89
C ILE A 312 -52.43 -36.83 -6.56
N ALA A 313 -52.79 -35.98 -7.53
CA ALA A 313 -54.13 -35.88 -8.13
C ALA A 313 -53.98 -35.51 -9.61
#